data_AF-A0A7W7LFY6-F1
#
_entry.id   AF-A0A7W7LFY6-F1
#
_cell.length_a   1.000
_cell.length_b   1.000
_cell.length_c   1.000
_cell.angle_alpha   90.00
_cell.angle_beta   90.00
_cell.angle_gamma   90.00
#
_symmetry.space_group_name_H-M   'P 1'
#
loop_
_entity.id
_entity.type
_entity.pdbx_description
1 polymer ?
#
loop_
_entity_poly.entity_id
_entity_poly.type
_entity_poly.pdbx_seq_one_letter_code
_entity_poly.pdbx_strand_id
1 'polypeptide(L)'
;MGIRARWDETYQALLPHALRPADELHREYRDAVFHAWLTWHGDTTDEQLDSLVPDDQLMVLRAIERACALAWRDALLGPVLSRHGHENHPGRPFGGPHGLWGTPARSAGAEGFHRPALPRPDRFGVEMPVRPSLRDALFHVVSNECLWTVNDIRDVHTSTAGVRQQGMAPVDRVRETVTRLCLGAWHQEVEVNRRRGWDDAEWWQYLNLESLLPWAAVALGLPGEHPDEYGHLVESVASGTVTSSFEPWTAQALPPGFASALGEECVRLAHHKEPGWGTEAGSAGPRQQSAVACLHLGPRLS
;
A
#
# COMPACT_ATOMS: atom_id res chain seq x y z
N MET A 1 8.00 16.46 -17.74
CA MET A 1 8.52 15.29 -17.01
C MET A 1 7.42 14.24 -17.01
N GLY A 2 7.74 13.01 -17.38
CA GLY A 2 6.77 11.93 -17.58
C GLY A 2 6.15 11.41 -16.29
N ILE A 3 5.04 10.68 -16.42
CA ILE A 3 4.31 10.01 -15.32
C ILE A 3 5.23 9.00 -14.63
N ARG A 4 6.04 8.26 -15.40
CA ARG A 4 6.99 7.29 -14.86
C ARG A 4 7.97 7.91 -13.87
N ALA A 5 8.56 9.05 -14.23
CA ALA A 5 9.56 9.71 -13.39
C ALA A 5 8.98 10.17 -12.04
N ARG A 6 7.67 10.49 -11.99
CA ARG A 6 6.99 10.85 -10.74
C ARG A 6 6.81 9.65 -9.81
N TRP A 7 6.47 8.48 -10.37
CA TRP A 7 6.43 7.22 -9.63
C TRP A 7 7.80 6.86 -9.05
N ASP A 8 8.85 6.96 -9.87
CA ASP A 8 10.22 6.67 -9.45
C ASP A 8 10.66 7.62 -8.31
N GLU A 9 10.43 8.93 -8.44
CA GLU A 9 10.75 9.89 -7.38
C GLU A 9 9.96 9.66 -6.09
N THR A 10 8.67 9.31 -6.20
CA THR A 10 7.82 9.01 -5.05
C THR A 10 8.31 7.76 -4.33
N TYR A 11 8.63 6.70 -5.08
CA TYR A 11 9.21 5.48 -4.53
C TYR A 11 10.52 5.78 -3.79
N GLN A 12 11.43 6.56 -4.40
CA GLN A 12 12.71 6.92 -3.77
C GLN A 12 12.53 7.77 -2.51
N ALA A 13 11.54 8.67 -2.47
CA ALA A 13 11.27 9.47 -1.28
C ALA A 13 10.75 8.63 -0.11
N LEU A 14 9.96 7.59 -0.38
CA LEU A 14 9.30 6.78 0.65
C LEU A 14 10.08 5.54 1.06
N LEU A 15 10.95 5.03 0.18
CA LEU A 15 11.76 3.85 0.45
C LEU A 15 12.50 3.92 1.79
N PRO A 16 13.17 5.04 2.19
CA PRO A 16 13.82 5.13 3.49
C PRO A 16 12.87 4.89 4.67
N HIS A 17 11.60 5.30 4.56
CA HIS A 17 10.59 5.07 5.60
C HIS A 17 10.06 3.64 5.59
N ALA A 18 9.92 3.04 4.41
CA ALA A 18 9.54 1.64 4.27
C ALA A 18 10.59 0.69 4.84
N LEU A 19 11.87 1.06 4.80
CA LEU A 19 12.97 0.26 5.35
C LEU A 19 13.05 0.31 6.89
N ARG A 20 12.34 1.23 7.55
CA ARG A 20 12.26 1.27 9.02
C ARG A 20 11.32 0.20 9.56
N PRO A 21 11.53 -0.28 10.80
CA PRO A 21 10.57 -1.17 11.48
C PRO A 21 9.15 -0.58 11.46
N ALA A 22 8.17 -1.43 11.15
CA ALA A 22 6.78 -0.99 10.99
C ALA A 22 6.18 -0.44 12.30
N ASP A 23 6.54 -1.06 13.42
CA ASP A 23 6.05 -0.70 14.75
C ASP A 23 6.53 0.69 15.19
N GLU A 24 7.75 1.09 14.81
CA GLU A 24 8.26 2.45 15.04
C GLU A 24 7.46 3.49 14.27
N LEU A 25 7.25 3.25 12.96
CA LEU A 25 6.51 4.19 12.11
C LEU A 25 5.05 4.35 12.56
N HIS A 26 4.42 3.24 12.93
CA HIS A 26 3.07 3.23 13.47
C HIS A 26 2.99 3.91 14.84
N ARG A 27 4.03 3.80 15.68
CA ARG A 27 4.11 4.51 16.97
C ARG A 27 4.23 6.02 16.75
N GLU A 28 5.17 6.48 15.92
CA GLU A 28 5.35 7.91 15.62
C GLU A 28 4.07 8.55 15.10
N TYR A 29 3.36 7.87 14.21
CA TYR A 29 2.09 8.37 13.68
C TYR A 29 1.01 8.45 14.77
N ARG A 30 0.88 7.42 15.60
CA ARG A 30 -0.08 7.43 16.72
C ARG A 30 0.24 8.53 17.73
N ASP A 31 1.50 8.72 18.07
CA ASP A 31 1.94 9.78 18.99
C ASP A 31 1.58 11.16 18.42
N ALA A 32 1.77 11.38 17.10
CA ALA A 32 1.37 12.63 16.45
C ALA A 32 -0.14 12.89 16.51
N VAL A 33 -0.97 11.87 16.27
CA VAL A 33 -2.44 11.98 16.42
C VAL A 33 -2.82 12.28 17.86
N PHE A 34 -2.20 11.60 18.82
CA PHE A 34 -2.48 11.81 20.24
C PHE A 34 -2.08 13.22 20.68
N HIS A 35 -0.92 13.73 20.24
CA HIS A 35 -0.51 15.10 20.50
C HIS A 35 -1.47 16.12 19.88
N ALA A 36 -1.97 15.87 18.68
CA ALA A 36 -2.97 16.75 18.05
C ALA A 36 -4.31 16.73 18.81
N TRP A 37 -4.72 15.57 19.34
CA TRP A 37 -5.87 15.46 20.24
C TRP A 37 -5.71 16.33 21.49
N LEU A 38 -4.58 16.20 22.20
CA LEU A 38 -4.29 16.98 23.40
C LEU A 38 -4.22 18.48 23.10
N THR A 39 -3.72 18.87 21.94
CA THR A 39 -3.67 20.28 21.53
C THR A 39 -5.07 20.87 21.38
N TRP A 40 -6.05 20.07 20.93
CA TRP A 40 -7.41 20.55 20.69
C TRP A 40 -8.32 20.43 21.93
N HIS A 41 -8.12 19.42 22.77
CA HIS A 41 -8.97 19.11 23.93
C HIS A 41 -8.36 19.48 25.28
N GLY A 42 -7.08 19.86 25.30
CA GLY A 42 -6.31 20.03 26.53
C GLY A 42 -5.95 18.69 27.17
N ASP A 43 -5.71 18.71 28.47
CA ASP A 43 -5.36 17.51 29.22
C ASP A 43 -6.53 16.50 29.20
N THR A 44 -6.20 15.23 28.97
CA THR A 44 -7.15 14.11 29.03
C THR A 44 -6.77 13.24 30.23
N THR A 45 -7.69 13.04 31.17
CA THR A 45 -7.44 12.19 32.34
C THR A 45 -7.47 10.71 31.99
N ASP A 46 -6.87 9.86 32.83
CA ASP A 46 -6.95 8.39 32.64
C ASP A 46 -8.39 7.88 32.64
N GLU A 47 -9.27 8.48 33.45
CA GLU A 47 -10.70 8.16 33.50
C GLU A 47 -11.40 8.49 32.18
N GLN A 48 -11.03 9.60 31.52
CA GLN A 48 -11.53 9.95 30.20
C GLN A 48 -10.98 9.02 29.12
N LEU A 49 -9.70 8.66 29.20
CA LEU A 49 -9.08 7.69 28.30
C LEU A 49 -9.78 6.33 28.36
N ASP A 50 -10.17 5.88 29.56
CA ASP A 50 -10.84 4.60 29.76
C ASP A 50 -12.37 4.64 29.58
N SER A 51 -12.93 5.84 29.34
CA SER A 51 -14.36 6.01 29.08
C SER A 51 -14.73 5.68 27.63
N LEU A 52 -15.98 5.26 27.42
CA LEU A 52 -16.54 4.98 26.10
C LEU A 52 -16.60 6.25 25.24
N VAL A 53 -16.09 6.20 24.01
CA VAL A 53 -16.05 7.38 23.12
C VAL A 53 -17.45 7.74 22.59
N PRO A 54 -17.95 8.96 22.82
CA PRO A 54 -19.18 9.44 22.20
C PRO A 54 -18.99 9.76 20.69
N ASP A 55 -20.09 9.80 19.93
CA ASP A 55 -20.02 9.87 18.46
C ASP A 55 -19.39 11.17 17.93
N ASP A 56 -19.56 12.29 18.62
CA ASP A 56 -18.92 13.57 18.29
C ASP A 56 -17.40 13.52 18.47
N GLN A 57 -16.91 12.90 19.55
CA GLN A 57 -15.48 12.68 19.77
C GLN A 57 -14.89 11.72 18.73
N LEU A 58 -15.64 10.70 18.29
CA LEU A 58 -15.22 9.85 17.17
C LEU A 58 -15.07 10.65 15.88
N MET A 59 -16.00 11.55 15.56
CA MET A 59 -15.90 12.42 14.38
C MET A 59 -14.69 13.36 14.45
N VAL A 60 -14.40 13.89 15.64
CA VAL A 60 -13.24 14.72 15.91
C VAL A 60 -11.94 13.94 15.74
N LEU A 61 -11.82 12.74 16.31
CA LEU A 61 -10.67 11.86 16.11
C LEU A 61 -10.40 11.58 14.63
N ARG A 62 -11.46 11.36 13.83
CA ARG A 62 -11.33 11.16 12.38
C ARG A 62 -10.83 12.40 11.66
N ALA A 63 -11.27 13.59 12.06
CA ALA A 63 -10.77 14.84 11.50
C ALA A 63 -9.28 15.03 11.83
N ILE A 64 -8.87 14.73 13.06
CA ILE A 64 -7.47 14.80 13.49
C ILE A 64 -6.63 13.79 12.71
N GLU A 65 -7.04 12.52 12.66
CA GLU A 65 -6.37 11.47 11.88
C GLU A 65 -6.12 11.92 10.45
N ARG A 66 -7.15 12.47 9.80
CA ARG A 66 -7.04 12.96 8.42
C ARG A 66 -6.07 14.14 8.29
N ALA A 67 -6.09 15.08 9.22
CA ALA A 67 -5.17 16.21 9.23
C ALA A 67 -3.72 15.75 9.42
N CYS A 68 -3.47 14.83 10.37
CA CYS A 68 -2.17 14.22 10.60
C CYS A 68 -1.68 13.44 9.38
N ALA A 69 -2.55 12.68 8.71
CA ALA A 69 -2.20 11.97 7.48
C ALA A 69 -1.71 12.91 6.37
N LEU A 70 -2.44 14.01 6.14
CA LEU A 70 -2.07 15.03 5.15
C LEU A 70 -0.75 15.74 5.52
N ALA A 71 -0.59 16.12 6.79
CA ALA A 71 0.64 16.75 7.26
C ALA A 71 1.84 15.80 7.11
N TRP A 72 1.65 14.52 7.39
CA TRP A 72 2.69 13.51 7.24
C TRP A 72 3.06 13.30 5.77
N ARG A 73 2.07 13.21 4.87
CA ARG A 73 2.28 13.18 3.42
C ARG A 73 3.12 14.38 2.97
N ASP A 74 2.74 15.58 3.39
CA ASP A 74 3.43 16.82 3.02
C ASP A 74 4.86 16.85 3.58
N ALA A 75 5.09 16.30 4.78
CA ALA A 75 6.42 16.18 5.35
C ALA A 75 7.31 15.19 4.55
N LEU A 76 6.77 14.05 4.12
CA LEU A 76 7.52 13.04 3.37
C LEU A 76 7.75 13.41 1.91
N LEU A 77 6.73 13.97 1.26
CA LEU A 77 6.70 14.18 -0.18
C LEU A 77 6.80 15.65 -0.56
N GLY A 78 6.80 16.60 0.38
CA GLY A 78 6.86 18.04 0.11
C GLY A 78 7.91 18.45 -0.94
N PRO A 79 9.16 17.94 -0.87
CA PRO A 79 10.16 18.22 -1.90
C PRO A 79 9.83 17.66 -3.28
N VAL A 80 9.11 16.53 -3.38
CA VAL A 80 8.64 15.94 -4.63
C VAL A 80 7.43 16.74 -5.15
N LEU A 81 6.43 16.96 -4.29
CA LEU A 81 5.20 17.70 -4.61
C LEU A 81 5.47 19.12 -5.10
N SER A 82 6.38 19.85 -4.43
CA SER A 82 6.77 21.22 -4.80
C SER A 82 7.44 21.30 -6.17
N ARG A 83 8.30 20.32 -6.52
CA ARG A 83 8.95 20.25 -7.84
C ARG A 83 7.96 20.02 -8.99
N HIS A 84 6.83 19.38 -8.71
CA HIS A 84 5.81 19.05 -9.71
C HIS A 84 4.67 20.06 -9.80
N GLY A 85 4.75 21.18 -9.05
CA GLY A 85 3.73 22.23 -9.08
C GLY A 85 2.36 21.75 -8.57
N HIS A 86 2.34 20.75 -7.68
CA HIS A 86 1.11 20.31 -7.04
C HIS A 86 0.70 21.34 -5.99
N GLU A 87 -0.22 22.22 -6.38
CA GLU A 87 -0.99 23.01 -5.44
C GLU A 87 -1.90 22.07 -4.64
N ASN A 88 -1.92 22.23 -3.31
CA ASN A 88 -2.90 21.63 -2.43
C ASN A 88 -4.30 22.08 -2.87
N HIS A 89 -4.92 21.39 -3.83
CA HIS A 89 -6.27 21.73 -4.27
C HIS A 89 -7.27 21.36 -3.16
N PRO A 90 -7.95 22.34 -2.55
CA PRO A 90 -8.85 22.11 -1.42
C PRO A 90 -10.09 21.26 -1.78
N GLY A 91 -10.30 20.93 -3.06
CA GLY A 91 -11.38 20.07 -3.56
C GLY A 91 -10.99 18.62 -3.89
N ARG A 92 -9.70 18.26 -3.82
CA ARG A 92 -9.23 16.86 -3.98
C ARG A 92 -8.28 16.49 -2.85
N PRO A 93 -8.81 16.26 -1.63
CA PRO A 93 -7.99 15.93 -0.46
C PRO A 93 -7.18 14.63 -0.62
N PHE A 94 -7.50 13.79 -1.61
CA PHE A 94 -6.83 12.51 -1.89
C PHE A 94 -6.10 12.49 -3.25
N GLY A 95 -5.79 13.65 -3.82
CA GLY A 95 -5.06 13.71 -5.08
C GLY A 95 -3.56 13.87 -4.85
N GLY A 96 -2.83 12.80 -4.58
CA GLY A 96 -1.38 12.79 -4.86
C GLY A 96 -1.12 13.01 -6.35
N PRO A 97 0.15 13.10 -6.80
CA PRO A 97 0.46 13.22 -8.23
C PRO A 97 -0.36 12.19 -9.02
N HIS A 98 -1.18 12.60 -9.99
CA HIS A 98 -2.06 11.70 -10.79
C HIS A 98 -3.13 10.86 -10.06
N GLY A 99 -3.45 11.13 -8.80
CA GLY A 99 -4.37 10.26 -8.04
C GLY A 99 -3.67 9.03 -7.43
N LEU A 100 -2.33 9.01 -7.42
CA LEU A 100 -1.49 7.96 -6.83
C LEU A 100 -1.60 7.80 -5.31
N TRP A 101 -2.31 8.73 -4.68
CA TRP A 101 -2.63 8.74 -3.25
C TRP A 101 -4.14 8.92 -3.02
N GLY A 102 -4.91 8.69 -4.08
CA GLY A 102 -6.34 8.49 -3.99
C GLY A 102 -6.57 7.09 -3.47
N THR A 103 -7.61 6.95 -2.62
CA THR A 103 -8.25 5.65 -2.38
C THR A 103 -8.35 4.92 -3.73
N PRO A 104 -7.97 3.63 -3.83
CA PRO A 104 -8.00 2.87 -5.08
C PRO A 104 -9.26 3.19 -5.89
N ALA A 105 -9.17 3.26 -7.22
CA ALA A 105 -10.31 3.67 -8.06
C ALA A 105 -11.60 2.87 -7.79
N ARG A 106 -11.49 1.65 -7.24
CA ARG A 106 -12.62 0.83 -6.78
C ARG A 106 -13.23 1.25 -5.43
N SER A 107 -12.47 1.84 -4.52
CA SER A 107 -12.98 2.29 -3.21
C SER A 107 -13.85 3.54 -3.32
N ALA A 108 -13.70 4.33 -4.38
CA ALA A 108 -14.50 5.53 -4.60
C ALA A 108 -15.73 5.28 -5.50
N GLY A 109 -15.67 4.29 -6.40
CA GLY A 109 -16.70 4.06 -7.42
C GLY A 109 -17.84 3.12 -7.01
N ALA A 110 -17.61 2.21 -6.07
CA ALA A 110 -18.58 1.17 -5.70
C ALA A 110 -19.04 1.22 -4.24
N GLU A 111 -18.37 2.01 -3.39
CA GLU A 111 -18.54 1.92 -1.96
C GLU A 111 -18.84 3.30 -1.39
N GLY A 112 -20.10 3.52 -0.99
CA GLY A 112 -20.39 4.58 -0.04
C GLY A 112 -19.50 4.35 1.18
N PHE A 113 -18.59 5.29 1.46
CA PHE A 113 -17.82 5.42 2.71
C PHE A 113 -17.74 4.10 3.50
N HIS A 114 -16.71 3.28 3.26
CA HIS A 114 -16.38 2.27 4.27
C HIS A 114 -16.03 3.03 5.54
N ARG A 115 -16.99 3.03 6.49
CA ARG A 115 -16.66 3.20 7.88
C ARG A 115 -15.44 2.29 8.11
N PRO A 116 -14.36 2.79 8.73
CA PRO A 116 -13.42 1.94 9.43
C PRO A 116 -14.28 0.89 10.10
N ALA A 117 -14.05 -0.39 9.80
CA ALA A 117 -14.83 -1.44 10.44
C ALA A 117 -14.52 -1.35 11.94
N LEU A 118 -15.30 -0.53 12.66
CA LEU A 118 -15.85 -1.00 13.92
C LEU A 118 -16.40 -2.39 13.57
N PRO A 119 -15.95 -3.44 14.26
CA PRO A 119 -16.26 -4.82 13.90
C PRO A 119 -17.72 -4.88 13.49
N ARG A 120 -17.97 -5.14 12.19
CA ARG A 120 -19.34 -5.17 11.68
C ARG A 120 -20.08 -6.25 12.48
N PRO A 121 -21.36 -6.02 12.81
CA PRO A 121 -22.19 -7.03 13.45
C PRO A 121 -22.11 -8.31 12.61
N ASP A 122 -21.81 -9.42 13.28
CA ASP A 122 -21.86 -10.71 12.63
C ASP A 122 -23.31 -10.99 12.18
N ARG A 123 -23.43 -11.79 11.13
CA ARG A 123 -24.71 -12.21 10.53
C ARG A 123 -25.57 -13.08 11.49
N PHE A 124 -25.17 -13.19 12.77
CA PHE A 124 -25.80 -14.01 13.79
C PHE A 124 -26.57 -13.21 14.84
N GLY A 125 -26.70 -11.88 14.67
CA GLY A 125 -27.57 -11.08 15.52
C GLY A 125 -27.06 -10.95 16.96
N VAL A 126 -25.74 -11.03 17.16
CA VAL A 126 -25.13 -10.64 18.42
C VAL A 126 -24.89 -9.13 18.38
N GLU A 127 -25.49 -8.41 19.32
CA GLU A 127 -25.28 -6.97 19.52
C GLU A 127 -23.77 -6.64 19.53
N MET A 128 -23.41 -5.51 18.89
CA MET A 128 -22.05 -4.94 18.79
C MET A 128 -21.14 -5.29 19.98
N PRO A 129 -19.92 -5.81 19.74
CA PRO A 129 -18.99 -6.01 20.84
C PRO A 129 -18.40 -4.64 21.21
N VAL A 130 -18.91 -4.04 22.30
CA VAL A 130 -18.28 -2.99 23.12
C VAL A 130 -17.79 -1.74 22.35
N ARG A 131 -18.49 -0.60 22.52
CA ARG A 131 -17.97 0.72 22.10
C ARG A 131 -16.53 0.89 22.63
N PRO A 132 -15.55 1.32 21.82
CA PRO A 132 -14.18 1.39 22.28
C PRO A 132 -14.03 2.48 23.35
N SER A 133 -13.06 2.29 24.24
CA SER A 133 -12.58 3.39 25.08
C SER A 133 -11.86 4.44 24.21
N LEU A 134 -11.69 5.67 24.71
CA LEU A 134 -10.90 6.69 24.01
C LEU A 134 -9.46 6.22 23.79
N ARG A 135 -8.89 5.50 24.77
CA ARG A 135 -7.59 4.85 24.66
C ARG A 135 -7.55 3.85 23.52
N ASP A 136 -8.55 2.97 23.42
CA ASP A 136 -8.63 2.01 22.31
C ASP A 136 -8.81 2.72 20.97
N ALA A 137 -9.67 3.74 20.91
CA ALA A 137 -9.89 4.50 19.69
C ALA A 137 -8.60 5.17 19.20
N LEU A 138 -7.87 5.85 20.08
CA LEU A 138 -6.56 6.47 19.80
C LEU A 138 -5.49 5.43 19.45
N PHE A 139 -5.47 4.29 20.15
CA PHE A 139 -4.54 3.20 19.87
C PHE A 139 -4.79 2.57 18.50
N HIS A 140 -6.05 2.50 18.08
CA HIS A 140 -6.50 1.97 16.79
C HIS A 140 -6.50 2.99 15.65
N VAL A 141 -6.13 4.27 15.89
CA VAL A 141 -5.78 5.22 14.83
C VAL A 141 -4.44 4.82 14.21
N VAL A 142 -4.44 3.74 13.44
CA VAL A 142 -3.24 3.20 12.77
C VAL A 142 -3.47 3.00 11.28
N SER A 143 -4.72 3.04 10.83
CA SER A 143 -5.08 2.83 9.43
C SER A 143 -5.05 4.15 8.65
N ASN A 144 -3.87 4.78 8.62
CA ASN A 144 -3.62 5.90 7.74
C ASN A 144 -3.46 5.40 6.31
N GLU A 145 -4.26 5.92 5.38
CA GLU A 145 -4.14 5.66 3.94
C GLU A 145 -2.72 5.93 3.42
N CYS A 146 -1.97 6.85 4.04
CA CYS A 146 -0.59 7.15 3.69
C CYS A 146 0.42 6.12 4.27
N LEU A 147 0.13 5.51 5.42
CA LEU A 147 0.93 4.40 5.95
C LEU A 147 0.79 3.15 5.07
N TRP A 148 -0.38 2.95 4.45
CA TRP A 148 -0.57 1.84 3.51
C TRP A 148 0.41 1.89 2.37
N THR A 149 0.64 3.04 1.73
CA THR A 149 1.62 3.13 0.64
C THR A 149 3.05 2.83 1.09
N VAL A 150 3.43 3.26 2.30
CA VAL A 150 4.76 2.92 2.84
C VAL A 150 4.87 1.42 3.16
N ASN A 151 3.78 0.81 3.64
CA ASN A 151 3.70 -0.63 3.86
C ASN A 151 3.73 -1.42 2.53
N ASP A 152 3.02 -0.97 1.50
CA ASP A 152 3.06 -1.56 0.15
C ASP A 152 4.49 -1.53 -0.41
N ILE A 153 5.17 -0.39 -0.29
CA ILE A 153 6.59 -0.26 -0.69
C ILE A 153 7.47 -1.19 0.15
N ARG A 154 7.20 -1.37 1.44
CA ARG A 154 7.93 -2.32 2.31
C ARG A 154 7.73 -3.76 1.86
N ASP A 155 6.51 -4.16 1.54
CA ASP A 155 6.15 -5.51 1.11
C ASP A 155 6.77 -5.84 -0.26
N VAL A 156 6.72 -4.87 -1.19
CA VAL A 156 7.41 -4.93 -2.48
C VAL A 156 8.92 -4.99 -2.30
N HIS A 157 9.50 -4.17 -1.43
CA HIS A 157 10.94 -4.18 -1.20
C HIS A 157 11.39 -5.52 -0.60
N THR A 158 10.67 -6.04 0.38
CA THR A 158 10.94 -7.35 1.00
C THR A 158 10.86 -8.47 -0.03
N SER A 159 9.82 -8.45 -0.87
CA SER A 159 9.64 -9.41 -1.95
C SER A 159 10.77 -9.33 -2.98
N THR A 160 11.11 -8.14 -3.46
CA THR A 160 12.17 -7.95 -4.46
C THR A 160 13.57 -8.23 -3.92
N ALA A 161 13.88 -7.87 -2.67
CA ALA A 161 15.16 -8.13 -2.03
C ALA A 161 15.42 -9.65 -1.88
N GLY A 162 14.38 -10.43 -1.58
CA GLY A 162 14.45 -11.89 -1.52
C GLY A 162 14.77 -12.57 -2.85
N VAL A 163 14.56 -11.86 -3.98
CA VAL A 163 14.73 -12.38 -5.36
C VAL A 163 16.05 -11.94 -6.00
N ARG A 164 16.82 -11.07 -5.33
CA ARG A 164 18.14 -10.61 -5.79
C ARG A 164 19.20 -11.71 -5.66
N GLN A 165 19.04 -12.81 -6.39
CA GLN A 165 20.13 -13.76 -6.65
C GLN A 165 20.90 -13.28 -7.88
N GLN A 166 22.23 -13.20 -7.76
CA GLN A 166 23.10 -12.87 -8.90
C GLN A 166 22.91 -13.90 -10.02
N GLY A 167 22.69 -13.44 -11.26
CA GLY A 167 22.58 -14.30 -12.44
C GLY A 167 21.16 -14.70 -12.86
N MET A 168 20.11 -14.30 -12.13
CA MET A 168 18.73 -14.56 -12.54
C MET A 168 18.31 -13.64 -13.69
N ALA A 169 17.71 -14.21 -14.75
CA ALA A 169 17.22 -13.44 -15.89
C ALA A 169 16.14 -12.43 -15.45
N PRO A 170 16.04 -11.25 -16.08
CA PRO A 170 15.04 -10.23 -15.72
C PRO A 170 13.60 -10.76 -15.69
N VAL A 171 13.24 -11.61 -16.65
CA VAL A 171 11.90 -12.23 -16.73
C VAL A 171 11.60 -13.15 -15.55
N ASP A 172 12.59 -13.91 -15.09
CA ASP A 172 12.43 -14.82 -13.96
C ASP A 172 12.35 -14.06 -12.64
N ARG A 173 13.07 -12.94 -12.53
CA ARG A 173 12.95 -12.04 -11.37
C ARG A 173 11.53 -11.46 -11.24
N VAL A 174 10.88 -11.14 -12.36
CA VAL A 174 9.48 -10.68 -12.34
C VAL A 174 8.56 -11.78 -11.84
N ARG A 175 8.62 -12.97 -12.46
CA ARG A 175 7.76 -14.10 -12.10
C ARG A 175 7.89 -14.46 -10.63
N GLU A 176 9.12 -14.56 -10.13
CA GLU A 176 9.38 -14.87 -8.72
C GLU A 176 8.90 -13.75 -7.80
N THR A 177 9.15 -12.48 -8.13
CA THR A 177 8.67 -11.35 -7.30
C THR A 177 7.14 -11.34 -7.22
N VAL A 178 6.44 -11.49 -8.35
CA VAL A 178 4.97 -11.56 -8.38
C VAL A 178 4.47 -12.75 -7.59
N THR A 179 5.10 -13.93 -7.71
CA THR A 179 4.74 -15.12 -6.95
C THR A 179 4.85 -14.88 -5.44
N ARG A 180 5.96 -14.28 -4.99
CA ARG A 180 6.17 -13.94 -3.58
C ARG A 180 5.17 -12.90 -3.07
N LEU A 181 4.83 -11.89 -3.88
CA LEU A 181 3.81 -10.90 -3.53
C LEU A 181 2.44 -11.56 -3.36
N CYS A 182 2.03 -12.42 -4.29
CA CYS A 182 0.79 -13.17 -4.19
C CYS A 182 0.74 -14.02 -2.92
N LEU A 183 1.80 -14.78 -2.64
CA LEU A 183 1.87 -15.65 -1.47
C LEU A 183 1.93 -14.86 -0.16
N GLY A 184 2.67 -13.75 -0.13
CA GLY A 184 2.77 -12.86 1.03
C GLY A 184 1.42 -12.19 1.34
N ALA A 185 0.76 -11.61 0.33
CA ALA A 185 -0.57 -11.03 0.48
C ALA A 185 -1.60 -12.08 0.94
N TRP A 186 -1.54 -13.29 0.37
CA TRP A 186 -2.38 -14.39 0.81
C TRP A 186 -2.18 -14.74 2.28
N HIS A 187 -0.93 -14.93 2.70
CA HIS A 187 -0.59 -15.27 4.08
C HIS A 187 -1.07 -14.18 5.06
N GLN A 188 -0.85 -12.90 4.71
CA GLN A 188 -1.28 -11.78 5.52
C GLN A 188 -2.81 -11.79 5.72
N GLU A 189 -3.59 -11.96 4.66
CA GLU A 189 -5.04 -11.92 4.76
C GLU A 189 -5.65 -13.17 5.43
N VAL A 190 -5.10 -14.34 5.13
CA VAL A 190 -5.65 -15.61 5.58
C VAL A 190 -5.22 -15.96 6.99
N GLU A 191 -3.94 -15.84 7.30
CA GLU A 191 -3.38 -16.32 8.55
C GLU A 191 -3.32 -15.23 9.62
N VAL A 192 -2.96 -14.00 9.23
CA VAL A 192 -2.82 -12.88 10.18
C VAL A 192 -4.16 -12.20 10.41
N ASN A 193 -4.88 -11.82 9.35
CA ASN A 193 -6.15 -11.07 9.45
C ASN A 193 -7.39 -11.98 9.62
N ARG A 194 -7.22 -13.31 9.62
CA ARG A 194 -8.24 -14.33 9.91
C ARG A 194 -9.47 -14.30 8.98
N ARG A 195 -9.34 -13.94 7.70
CA ARG A 195 -10.41 -13.99 6.67
C ARG A 195 -11.76 -13.38 7.08
N ARG A 196 -11.80 -12.46 8.04
CA ARG A 196 -13.07 -11.91 8.52
C ARG A 196 -13.59 -10.90 7.49
N GLY A 197 -14.76 -11.16 6.90
CA GLY A 197 -15.44 -10.21 6.01
C GLY A 197 -15.25 -10.41 4.52
N TRP A 198 -14.95 -11.64 4.06
CA TRP A 198 -14.73 -11.98 2.64
C TRP A 198 -16.01 -12.32 1.87
N ASP A 199 -17.09 -11.60 2.14
CA ASP A 199 -18.44 -11.87 1.65
C ASP A 199 -19.02 -10.74 0.78
N ASP A 200 -18.38 -9.58 0.74
CA ASP A 200 -18.88 -8.38 0.07
C ASP A 200 -18.14 -8.03 -1.24
N ALA A 201 -17.07 -8.76 -1.57
CA ALA A 201 -16.17 -8.46 -2.69
C ALA A 201 -15.55 -9.73 -3.26
N GLU A 202 -15.01 -9.64 -4.48
CA GLU A 202 -14.24 -10.72 -5.08
C GLU A 202 -12.92 -10.91 -4.35
N TRP A 203 -12.48 -12.15 -4.31
CA TRP A 203 -11.41 -12.55 -3.41
C TRP A 203 -10.06 -11.84 -3.60
N TRP A 204 -9.72 -11.55 -4.85
CA TRP A 204 -8.45 -10.94 -5.21
C TRP A 204 -8.42 -9.46 -4.77
N GLN A 205 -9.59 -8.85 -4.56
CA GLN A 205 -9.72 -7.48 -4.08
C GLN A 205 -9.19 -7.33 -2.65
N TYR A 206 -9.27 -8.40 -1.84
CA TYR A 206 -8.73 -8.39 -0.49
C TYR A 206 -7.20 -8.50 -0.44
N LEU A 207 -6.55 -8.98 -1.51
CA LEU A 207 -5.10 -9.18 -1.52
C LEU A 207 -4.31 -7.91 -1.81
N ASN A 208 -4.97 -6.79 -2.12
CA ASN A 208 -4.35 -5.51 -2.46
C ASN A 208 -3.29 -5.59 -3.59
N LEU A 209 -3.34 -6.63 -4.43
CA LEU A 209 -2.34 -6.85 -5.49
C LEU A 209 -2.33 -5.73 -6.52
N GLU A 210 -3.49 -5.09 -6.76
CA GLU A 210 -3.61 -3.94 -7.66
C GLU A 210 -2.77 -2.74 -7.22
N SER A 211 -2.56 -2.57 -5.91
CA SER A 211 -1.72 -1.50 -5.35
C SER A 211 -0.25 -1.92 -5.28
N LEU A 212 0.02 -3.21 -5.03
CA LEU A 212 1.38 -3.75 -4.91
C LEU A 212 2.11 -3.84 -6.27
N LEU A 213 1.43 -4.24 -7.33
CA LEU A 213 2.06 -4.46 -8.65
C LEU A 213 2.64 -3.18 -9.29
N PRO A 214 1.99 -2.01 -9.24
CA PRO A 214 2.60 -0.77 -9.72
C PRO A 214 3.92 -0.43 -9.01
N TRP A 215 3.99 -0.60 -7.68
CA TRP A 215 5.23 -0.41 -6.93
C TRP A 215 6.27 -1.48 -7.26
N ALA A 216 5.86 -2.72 -7.49
CA ALA A 216 6.76 -3.78 -7.96
C ALA A 216 7.34 -3.45 -9.34
N ALA A 217 6.52 -2.91 -10.25
CA ALA A 217 6.96 -2.45 -11.56
C ALA A 217 7.98 -1.31 -11.45
N VAL A 218 7.78 -0.40 -10.50
CA VAL A 218 8.76 0.65 -10.18
C VAL A 218 10.05 0.06 -9.64
N ALA A 219 9.98 -0.77 -8.60
CA ALA A 219 11.12 -1.36 -7.91
C ALA A 219 11.97 -2.28 -8.81
N LEU A 220 11.34 -3.00 -9.75
CA LEU A 220 12.00 -3.87 -10.71
C LEU A 220 12.49 -3.14 -11.96
N GLY A 221 12.12 -1.86 -12.14
CA GLY A 221 12.45 -1.10 -13.35
C GLY A 221 11.76 -1.64 -14.60
N LEU A 222 10.49 -2.08 -14.46
CA LEU A 222 9.72 -2.57 -15.61
C LEU A 222 9.39 -1.43 -16.57
N PRO A 223 9.38 -1.70 -17.88
CA PRO A 223 9.16 -0.68 -18.91
C PRO A 223 7.71 -0.22 -18.94
N GLY A 224 7.50 1.03 -19.38
CA GLY A 224 6.18 1.64 -19.49
C GLY A 224 6.08 2.98 -18.76
N GLU A 225 5.34 3.90 -19.36
CA GLU A 225 5.11 5.25 -18.83
C GLU A 225 4.17 5.25 -17.60
N HIS A 226 3.33 4.21 -17.49
CA HIS A 226 2.21 4.08 -16.56
C HIS A 226 2.32 2.77 -15.74
N PRO A 227 3.01 2.77 -14.59
CA PRO A 227 3.13 1.59 -13.72
C PRO A 227 1.78 1.02 -13.24
N ASP A 228 0.74 1.85 -13.16
CA ASP A 228 -0.64 1.46 -12.81
C ASP A 228 -1.24 0.40 -13.74
N GLU A 229 -0.81 0.34 -15.00
CA GLU A 229 -1.24 -0.69 -15.94
C GLU A 229 -0.91 -2.12 -15.47
N TYR A 230 0.16 -2.30 -14.68
CA TYR A 230 0.49 -3.59 -14.10
C TYR A 230 -0.52 -4.02 -13.02
N GLY A 231 -1.07 -3.06 -12.27
CA GLY A 231 -2.14 -3.33 -11.30
C GLY A 231 -3.42 -3.80 -11.97
N HIS A 232 -3.78 -3.25 -13.13
CA HIS A 232 -4.97 -3.63 -13.88
C HIS A 232 -4.96 -5.08 -14.41
N LEU A 233 -3.81 -5.76 -14.40
CA LEU A 233 -3.72 -7.17 -14.78
C LEU A 233 -4.39 -8.11 -13.77
N VAL A 234 -4.50 -7.71 -12.50
CA VAL A 234 -4.99 -8.58 -11.40
C VAL A 234 -6.41 -9.06 -11.67
N GLU A 235 -7.34 -8.14 -11.92
CA GLU A 235 -8.72 -8.47 -12.23
C GLU A 235 -8.80 -9.40 -13.45
N SER A 236 -8.15 -9.00 -14.56
CA SER A 236 -8.20 -9.77 -15.81
C SER A 236 -7.69 -11.20 -15.63
N VAL A 237 -6.63 -11.39 -14.85
CA VAL A 237 -6.07 -12.73 -14.57
C VAL A 237 -6.98 -13.49 -13.61
N ALA A 238 -7.46 -12.85 -12.55
CA ALA A 238 -8.31 -13.49 -11.56
C ALA A 238 -9.61 -14.02 -12.20
N SER A 239 -10.27 -13.22 -13.03
CA SER A 239 -11.47 -13.62 -13.78
C SER A 239 -11.20 -14.78 -14.75
N GLY A 240 -9.98 -14.87 -15.31
CA GLY A 240 -9.59 -15.97 -16.20
C GLY A 240 -9.17 -17.26 -15.47
N THR A 241 -8.85 -17.19 -14.18
CA THR A 241 -8.33 -18.33 -13.42
C THR A 241 -9.42 -19.11 -12.68
N VAL A 242 -10.58 -18.50 -12.42
CA VAL A 242 -11.70 -19.14 -11.72
C VAL A 242 -12.87 -19.36 -12.68
N THR A 243 -13.35 -20.60 -12.77
CA THR A 243 -14.37 -21.03 -13.74
C THR A 243 -15.82 -20.84 -13.26
N SER A 244 -16.03 -20.44 -12.00
CA SER A 244 -17.34 -20.23 -11.39
C SER A 244 -17.36 -18.94 -10.57
N SER A 245 -18.18 -17.97 -10.98
CA SER A 245 -18.35 -16.68 -10.30
C SER A 245 -19.16 -16.75 -9.00
N PHE A 246 -19.61 -17.94 -8.59
CA PHE A 246 -20.52 -18.15 -7.46
C PHE A 246 -20.06 -19.20 -6.46
N GLU A 247 -18.87 -19.80 -6.62
CA GLU A 247 -18.31 -20.60 -5.54
C GLU A 247 -17.83 -19.65 -4.42
N PRO A 248 -18.36 -19.76 -3.18
CA PRO A 248 -17.77 -19.06 -2.06
C PRO A 248 -16.32 -19.51 -1.96
N TRP A 249 -15.39 -18.58 -2.16
CA TRP A 249 -13.98 -18.94 -2.21
C TRP A 249 -13.50 -19.33 -0.81
N THR A 250 -13.57 -20.63 -0.56
CA THR A 250 -13.34 -21.29 0.73
C THR A 250 -11.96 -21.93 0.78
N ALA A 251 -11.15 -21.78 -0.27
CA ALA A 251 -9.88 -22.48 -0.43
C ALA A 251 -8.86 -22.01 0.62
N GLN A 252 -8.09 -22.95 1.19
CA GLN A 252 -6.96 -22.68 2.11
C GLN A 252 -5.72 -22.11 1.39
N ALA A 253 -5.74 -22.08 0.05
CA ALA A 253 -4.64 -21.61 -0.79
C ALA A 253 -5.15 -20.69 -1.92
N LEU A 254 -4.23 -19.90 -2.49
CA LEU A 254 -4.45 -19.17 -3.74
C LEU A 254 -4.96 -20.10 -4.85
N PRO A 255 -5.74 -19.60 -5.83
CA PRO A 255 -6.23 -20.44 -6.91
C PRO A 255 -5.03 -21.00 -7.70
N PRO A 256 -5.02 -22.31 -8.02
CA PRO A 256 -3.91 -22.91 -8.75
C PRO A 256 -3.63 -22.16 -10.06
N GLY A 257 -2.36 -21.83 -10.29
CA GLY A 257 -1.93 -21.15 -11.51
C GLY A 257 -2.09 -19.63 -11.52
N PHE A 258 -2.85 -19.02 -10.60
CA PHE A 258 -3.07 -17.56 -10.58
C PHE A 258 -1.75 -16.77 -10.53
N ALA A 259 -0.88 -17.08 -9.56
CA ALA A 259 0.39 -16.37 -9.39
C ALA A 259 1.31 -16.50 -10.60
N SER A 260 1.34 -17.70 -11.22
CA SER A 260 2.10 -17.96 -12.44
C SER A 260 1.56 -17.15 -13.61
N ALA A 261 0.25 -17.21 -13.84
CA ALA A 261 -0.42 -16.46 -14.91
C ALA A 261 -0.19 -14.95 -14.75
N LEU A 262 -0.32 -14.41 -13.54
CA LEU A 262 -0.08 -12.99 -13.27
C LEU A 262 1.38 -12.59 -13.53
N GLY A 263 2.34 -13.46 -13.17
CA GLY A 263 3.75 -13.26 -13.49
C GLY A 263 4.02 -13.21 -14.99
N GLU A 264 3.43 -14.13 -15.76
CA GLU A 264 3.54 -14.14 -17.23
C GLU A 264 2.89 -12.90 -17.86
N GLU A 265 1.75 -12.45 -17.35
CA GLU A 265 1.08 -11.24 -17.81
C GLU A 265 1.93 -9.98 -17.59
N CYS A 266 2.59 -9.88 -16.45
CA CYS A 266 3.53 -8.79 -16.19
C CYS A 266 4.70 -8.81 -17.18
N VAL A 267 5.28 -9.99 -17.46
CA VAL A 267 6.36 -10.16 -18.45
C VAL A 267 5.88 -9.80 -19.85
N ARG A 268 4.68 -10.25 -20.23
CA ARG A 268 4.05 -9.98 -21.53
C ARG A 268 3.80 -8.48 -21.72
N LEU A 269 3.29 -7.80 -20.69
CA LEU A 269 3.11 -6.35 -20.72
C LEU A 269 4.46 -5.64 -20.85
N ALA A 270 5.49 -6.07 -20.11
CA ALA A 270 6.83 -5.50 -20.20
C ALA A 270 7.41 -5.60 -21.63
N HIS A 271 7.32 -6.77 -22.26
CA HIS A 271 7.76 -6.95 -23.65
C HIS A 271 6.95 -6.11 -24.65
N HIS A 272 5.65 -5.94 -24.42
CA HIS A 272 4.82 -5.08 -25.26
C HIS A 272 5.24 -3.61 -25.17
N LYS A 273 5.63 -3.14 -23.97
CA LYS A 273 6.11 -1.77 -23.75
C LYS A 273 7.52 -1.52 -24.26
N GLU A 274 8.42 -2.50 -24.15
CA GLU A 274 9.77 -2.45 -24.70
C GLU A 274 10.14 -3.80 -25.35
N PRO A 275 10.01 -3.94 -26.68
CA PRO A 275 10.40 -5.14 -27.39
C PRO A 275 11.88 -5.47 -27.14
N GLY A 276 12.16 -6.70 -26.69
CA GLY A 276 13.52 -7.14 -26.32
C GLY A 276 13.91 -6.87 -24.86
N TRP A 277 13.05 -6.24 -24.05
CA TRP A 277 13.28 -6.13 -22.61
C TRP A 277 13.50 -7.53 -22.00
N GLY A 278 14.56 -7.70 -21.20
CA GLY A 278 14.85 -8.99 -20.56
C GLY A 278 15.58 -10.03 -21.41
N THR A 279 16.02 -9.71 -22.64
CA THR A 279 16.72 -10.66 -23.54
C THR A 279 18.26 -10.61 -23.52
N GLU A 280 18.91 -9.88 -22.62
CA GLU A 280 20.39 -9.85 -22.60
C GLU A 280 21.03 -11.06 -21.91
N ALA A 281 21.44 -12.02 -22.74
CA ALA A 281 22.78 -12.59 -22.66
C ALA A 281 23.72 -11.73 -23.52
N GLY A 282 24.34 -10.72 -22.91
CA GLY A 282 25.57 -10.05 -23.38
C GLY A 282 25.47 -9.12 -24.60
N SER A 283 25.40 -7.80 -24.38
CA SER A 283 26.34 -6.86 -25.01
C SER A 283 26.33 -5.52 -24.26
N ALA A 284 27.52 -5.05 -23.89
CA ALA A 284 27.71 -3.83 -23.12
C ALA A 284 27.45 -2.56 -23.95
N GLY A 285 26.67 -1.64 -23.39
CA GLY A 285 26.59 -0.23 -23.77
C GLY A 285 25.97 0.57 -22.60
N PRO A 286 26.51 1.73 -22.23
CA PRO A 286 26.23 2.35 -20.94
C PRO A 286 24.85 2.99 -20.95
N ARG A 287 23.81 2.26 -20.53
CA ARG A 287 22.57 2.88 -20.08
C ARG A 287 22.86 3.49 -18.70
N GLN A 288 22.59 4.79 -18.58
CA GLN A 288 22.70 5.57 -17.34
C GLN A 288 22.00 4.82 -16.22
N GLN A 289 22.77 4.05 -15.46
CA GLN A 289 22.51 3.85 -14.06
C GLN A 289 22.56 5.25 -13.46
N SER A 290 21.39 5.85 -13.20
CA SER A 290 21.30 6.94 -12.23
C SER A 290 22.01 6.43 -10.99
N ALA A 291 23.17 7.01 -10.74
CA ALA A 291 24.14 6.51 -9.78
C ALA A 291 23.45 6.33 -8.43
N VAL A 292 23.38 5.06 -8.03
CA VAL A 292 23.23 4.63 -6.66
C VAL A 292 24.42 5.21 -5.89
N ALA A 293 24.24 6.39 -5.31
CA ALA A 293 25.11 6.85 -4.23
C ALA A 293 24.44 6.42 -2.93
N CYS A 294 24.86 5.25 -2.43
CA CYS A 294 24.71 4.88 -1.03
C CYS A 294 25.37 5.98 -0.18
N LEU A 295 24.58 6.91 0.36
CA LEU A 295 25.04 7.79 1.43
C LEU A 295 25.13 6.95 2.71
N HIS A 296 26.31 6.38 2.94
CA HIS A 296 26.75 6.00 4.27
C HIS A 296 26.86 7.27 5.14
N LEU A 297 25.82 7.56 5.92
CA LEU A 297 25.93 8.46 7.06
C LEU A 297 26.32 7.63 8.28
N GLY A 298 27.64 7.43 8.44
CA GLY A 298 28.21 7.10 9.75
C GLY A 298 28.28 8.36 10.62
N PRO A 299 28.06 8.26 11.95
CA PRO A 299 28.11 9.42 12.83
C PRO A 299 29.57 9.86 13.01
N ARG A 300 29.88 11.12 12.66
CA ARG A 300 31.07 11.79 13.17
C ARG A 300 30.71 12.40 14.52
N LEU A 301 31.27 11.80 15.56
CA LEU A 301 31.36 12.38 16.89
C LEU A 301 32.21 13.67 16.81
N SER A 302 31.72 14.73 17.42
CA SER A 302 32.48 15.87 17.92
C SER A 302 31.82 16.31 19.22
#